data_AF-A0A7W5UYW0-F1
#
_entry.id   AF-A0A7W5UYW0-F1
#
_cell.length_a   1.000
_cell.length_b   1.000
_cell.length_c   1.000
_cell.angle_alpha   90.00
_cell.angle_beta   90.00
_cell.angle_gamma   90.00
#
_symmetry.space_group_name_H-M   'P 1'
#
loop_
_entity.id
_entity.type
_entity.pdbx_description
1 polymer ?
#
loop_
_entity_poly.entity_id
_entity_poly.type
_entity_poly.pdbx_seq_one_letter_code
_entity_poly.pdbx_strand_id
1 'polypeptide(L)'
;MSGEGRGHDPADVAPWLILAVTAAAGVLVAMIWLGGTLGALVSGAGWRPPPFSLTLLLRLPDGTEQDWPGVPPLAVWSGIAVTSGATTALAAPVVTAGYRWFSRNPGLAGLRDLRGLTPRGAAKVARRLRPSLSGAKNIPPDQAGMLIGEHNGVELRGSWEDVYLALMAPRSGKTTALVAPMAIRAPGAVLLTSRKSDAYTTTWAPRSARGHLWVFDPQQICHADQDWWWDLLAEAITVEGARRLSGHFIACAFSASERSNYWVAGCRPDVPALR
;
A
#
# COMPACT_ATOMS: atom_id res chain seq x y z
N MET A 1 3.51 -18.37 5.46
CA MET A 1 4.21 -17.39 6.30
C MET A 1 3.15 -16.55 6.94
N SER A 2 2.85 -16.91 8.20
CA SER A 2 2.05 -16.12 9.11
C SER A 2 2.59 -14.70 9.09
N GLY A 3 1.75 -13.73 8.72
CA GLY A 3 2.07 -12.33 8.99
C GLY A 3 2.06 -12.19 10.50
N GLU A 4 3.25 -12.22 11.11
CA GLU A 4 3.46 -11.56 12.39
C GLU A 4 3.08 -10.11 12.17
N GLY A 5 1.83 -9.79 12.52
CA GLY A 5 1.49 -8.43 12.85
C GLY A 5 2.55 -7.98 13.83
N ARG A 6 3.25 -6.90 13.50
CA ARG A 6 4.00 -6.10 14.47
C ARG A 6 3.00 -5.56 15.49
N GLY A 7 2.50 -6.43 16.36
CA GLY A 7 1.96 -6.02 17.64
C GLY A 7 3.13 -5.35 18.34
N HIS A 8 2.96 -4.08 18.69
CA HIS A 8 3.93 -3.44 19.58
C HIS A 8 4.07 -4.34 20.80
N ASP A 9 5.30 -4.70 21.15
CA ASP A 9 5.60 -5.49 22.32
C ASP A 9 4.97 -4.75 23.53
N PRO A 10 4.28 -5.41 24.48
CA PRO A 10 3.75 -4.76 25.67
C PRO A 10 4.75 -3.84 26.39
N ALA A 11 6.06 -4.11 26.23
CA ALA A 11 7.15 -3.25 26.71
C ALA A 11 7.25 -1.89 25.99
N ASP A 12 6.90 -1.79 24.71
CA ASP A 12 6.96 -0.56 23.92
C ASP A 12 5.78 0.39 24.21
N VAL A 13 4.64 -0.16 24.63
CA VAL A 13 3.42 0.63 24.93
C VAL A 13 3.37 1.12 26.38
N ALA A 14 4.04 0.43 27.31
CA ALA A 14 3.99 0.74 28.73
C ALA A 14 4.45 2.18 29.08
N PRO A 15 5.57 2.71 28.53
CA PRO A 15 6.00 4.09 28.81
C PRO A 15 4.99 5.14 28.35
N TRP A 16 4.38 4.93 27.18
CA TRP A 16 3.38 5.84 26.64
C TRP A 16 2.07 5.81 27.43
N LEU A 17 1.69 4.63 27.92
CA LEU A 17 0.49 4.45 28.74
C LEU A 17 0.66 5.13 30.10
N ILE A 18 1.83 4.99 30.73
CA ILE A 18 2.17 5.69 31.97
C ILE A 18 2.16 7.22 31.75
N LEU A 19 2.77 7.69 30.67
CA LEU A 19 2.78 9.12 30.33
C LEU A 19 1.34 9.65 30.12
N ALA A 20 0.51 8.92 29.38
CA ALA A 20 -0.86 9.30 29.09
C ALA A 20 -1.73 9.34 30.36
N VAL A 21 -1.61 8.33 31.23
CA VAL A 21 -2.35 8.28 32.50
C VAL A 21 -1.92 9.41 33.43
N THR A 22 -0.61 9.67 33.53
CA THR A 22 -0.07 10.74 34.38
C THR A 22 -0.51 12.12 33.88
N ALA A 23 -0.44 12.34 32.57
CA ALA A 23 -0.90 13.58 31.94
C ALA A 23 -2.41 13.77 32.14
N ALA A 24 -3.22 12.72 31.94
CA ALA A 24 -4.67 12.77 32.14
C ALA A 24 -5.03 13.09 33.60
N ALA A 25 -4.36 12.46 34.57
CA ALA A 25 -4.54 12.75 35.99
C ALA A 25 -4.18 14.21 36.32
N GLY A 26 -3.08 14.73 35.77
CA GLY A 26 -2.66 16.13 35.95
C GLY A 26 -3.65 17.13 35.37
N VAL A 27 -4.16 16.88 34.16
CA VAL A 27 -5.18 17.73 33.52
C VAL A 27 -6.48 17.71 34.32
N LEU A 28 -6.88 16.54 34.81
CA LEU A 28 -8.09 16.38 35.61
C LEU A 28 -8.01 17.14 36.95
N VAL A 29 -6.86 17.06 37.64
CA VAL A 29 -6.60 17.84 38.86
C VAL A 29 -6.59 19.34 38.57
N ALA A 30 -6.02 19.78 37.43
CA ALA A 30 -6.07 21.17 37.01
C ALA A 30 -7.49 21.67 36.72
N MET A 31 -8.33 20.86 36.08
CA MET A 31 -9.73 21.22 35.84
C MET A 31 -10.53 21.35 37.15
N ILE A 32 -10.32 20.42 38.09
CA ILE A 32 -10.97 20.45 39.41
C ILE A 32 -10.49 21.66 40.23
N TRP A 33 -9.19 21.89 40.29
CA TRP A 33 -8.58 23.00 41.02
C TRP A 33 -9.05 24.36 40.48
N LEU A 34 -8.98 24.54 39.15
CA LEU A 34 -9.38 25.78 38.50
C LEU A 34 -10.89 25.99 38.58
N GLY A 35 -11.68 24.93 38.36
CA GLY A 35 -13.14 24.97 38.42
C GLY A 35 -13.67 25.27 39.81
N GLY A 36 -13.16 24.59 40.84
CA GLY A 36 -13.57 24.83 42.22
C GLY A 36 -13.19 26.24 42.71
N THR A 37 -12.00 26.72 42.33
CA THR A 37 -11.53 28.07 42.69
C THR A 37 -12.31 29.17 41.96
N LEU A 38 -12.66 28.97 40.68
CA LEU A 38 -13.54 29.88 39.95
C LEU A 38 -14.97 29.87 40.52
N GLY A 39 -15.47 28.70 40.93
CA GLY A 39 -16.75 28.58 41.63
C GLY A 39 -16.77 29.36 42.95
N ALA A 40 -15.70 29.27 43.73
CA ALA A 40 -15.51 30.03 44.97
C ALA A 40 -15.41 31.55 44.75
N LEU A 41 -14.75 31.96 43.65
CA LEU A 41 -14.64 33.36 43.26
C LEU A 41 -16.02 33.95 42.92
N VAL A 42 -16.80 33.22 42.11
CA VAL A 42 -18.13 33.66 41.67
C VAL A 42 -19.14 33.67 42.82
N SER A 43 -18.99 32.78 43.81
CA SER A 43 -19.84 32.77 45.01
C SER A 43 -19.50 33.85 46.03
N GLY A 44 -18.50 34.70 45.76
CA GLY A 44 -18.09 35.80 46.65
C GLY A 44 -17.18 35.40 47.81
N ALA A 45 -16.71 34.14 47.86
CA ALA A 45 -15.77 33.68 48.89
C ALA A 45 -14.31 34.12 48.61
N GLY A 46 -14.06 34.69 47.44
CA GLY A 46 -12.77 35.21 47.01
C GLY A 46 -11.84 34.15 46.43
N TRP A 47 -10.64 34.57 46.02
CA TRP A 47 -9.61 33.68 45.45
C TRP A 47 -8.77 33.04 46.56
N ARG A 48 -9.21 31.88 47.04
CA ARG A 48 -8.48 31.07 48.04
C ARG A 48 -8.34 29.62 47.56
N PRO A 49 -7.47 29.37 46.57
CA PRO A 49 -7.28 28.03 46.04
C PRO A 49 -6.59 27.11 47.07
N PRO A 50 -6.96 25.82 47.13
CA PRO A 50 -6.19 24.81 47.84
C PRO A 50 -4.82 24.59 47.18
N PRO A 51 -3.84 23.96 47.85
CA PRO A 51 -2.58 23.58 47.21
C PRO A 51 -2.83 22.63 46.02
N PHE A 52 -2.15 22.87 44.90
CA PHE A 52 -2.24 22.00 43.73
C PHE A 52 -1.62 20.63 44.03
N SER A 53 -2.46 19.60 44.18
CA SER A 53 -2.03 18.26 44.58
C SER A 53 -2.92 17.19 43.97
N LEU A 54 -2.34 16.03 43.64
CA LEU A 54 -3.08 14.83 43.23
C LEU A 54 -4.06 14.34 44.32
N THR A 55 -3.79 14.67 45.58
CA THR A 55 -4.69 14.33 46.71
C THR A 55 -6.04 15.04 46.60
N LEU A 56 -6.14 16.13 45.84
CA LEU A 56 -7.41 16.83 45.58
C LEU A 56 -8.41 15.91 44.88
N LEU A 57 -7.93 15.06 43.96
CA LEU A 57 -8.77 14.08 43.26
C LEU A 57 -9.32 13.03 44.22
N LEU A 58 -8.52 12.63 45.21
CA LEU A 58 -8.86 11.59 46.17
C LEU A 58 -9.78 12.10 47.29
N ARG A 59 -9.71 13.39 47.62
CA ARG A 59 -10.49 14.03 48.70
C ARG A 59 -11.82 14.62 48.24
N LEU A 60 -11.99 14.83 46.93
CA LEU A 60 -13.23 15.36 46.36
C LEU A 60 -14.51 14.58 46.79
N PRO A 61 -14.50 13.23 46.92
CA PRO A 61 -15.64 12.48 47.42
C PRO A 61 -15.96 12.72 48.90
N ASP A 62 -14.96 13.08 49.70
CA ASP A 62 -15.10 13.33 51.16
C ASP A 62 -15.75 14.69 51.46
N GLY A 63 -15.96 15.51 50.42
CA GLY A 63 -16.66 16.79 50.48
C GLY A 63 -15.78 17.98 50.06
N THR A 64 -16.43 19.05 49.62
CA THR A 64 -15.73 20.25 49.09
C THR A 64 -15.32 21.25 50.19
N GLU A 65 -15.77 21.06 51.43
CA GLU A 65 -15.59 22.01 52.53
C GLU A 65 -14.15 22.03 53.06
N GLN A 66 -13.43 20.91 52.98
CA GLN A 66 -12.03 20.84 53.42
C GLN A 66 -11.09 21.66 52.53
N ASP A 67 -11.35 21.67 51.22
CA ASP A 67 -10.51 22.35 50.23
C ASP A 67 -11.01 23.77 49.91
N TRP A 68 -12.32 24.03 50.04
CA TRP A 68 -12.95 25.33 49.85
C TRP A 68 -13.87 25.69 51.04
N PRO A 69 -13.31 26.14 52.17
CA PRO A 69 -14.07 26.41 53.38
C PRO A 69 -15.02 27.60 53.19
N GLY A 70 -16.29 27.42 53.58
CA GLY A 70 -17.32 28.47 53.50
C GLY A 70 -17.90 28.71 52.10
N VAL A 71 -17.57 27.87 51.11
CA VAL A 71 -18.14 27.93 49.77
C VAL A 71 -19.31 26.95 49.64
N PRO A 72 -20.48 27.38 49.14
CA PRO A 72 -21.58 26.46 48.86
C PRO A 72 -21.13 25.34 47.90
N PRO A 73 -21.34 24.04 48.22
CA PRO A 73 -20.90 22.94 47.37
C PRO A 73 -21.38 23.04 45.92
N LEU A 74 -22.60 23.54 45.72
CA LEU A 74 -23.17 23.75 44.38
C LEU A 74 -22.34 24.70 43.52
N ALA A 75 -21.74 25.74 44.11
CA ALA A 75 -20.90 26.69 43.38
C ALA A 75 -19.59 26.03 42.92
N VAL A 76 -18.97 25.23 43.79
CA VAL A 76 -17.76 24.45 43.47
C VAL A 76 -18.05 23.46 42.33
N TRP A 77 -19.11 22.65 42.46
CA TRP A 77 -19.49 21.68 41.42
C TRP A 77 -19.87 22.34 40.09
N SER A 78 -20.58 23.48 40.12
CA SER A 78 -20.90 24.23 38.90
C SER A 78 -19.65 24.79 38.22
N GLY A 79 -18.68 25.28 39.01
CA GLY A 79 -17.42 25.78 38.50
C GLY A 79 -16.60 24.69 37.83
N ILE A 80 -16.50 23.51 38.47
CA ILE A 80 -15.85 22.31 37.92
C ILE A 80 -16.56 21.84 36.64
N ALA A 81 -17.89 21.80 36.60
CA ALA A 81 -18.64 21.37 35.43
C ALA A 81 -18.44 22.32 34.24
N VAL A 82 -18.47 23.64 34.48
CA VAL A 82 -18.29 24.66 33.44
C VAL A 82 -16.86 24.64 32.89
N THR A 83 -15.83 24.57 33.74
CA THR A 83 -14.44 24.51 33.28
C THR A 83 -14.17 23.23 32.50
N SER A 84 -14.60 22.07 33.02
CA SER A 84 -14.42 20.78 32.35
C SER A 84 -15.15 20.74 31.00
N GLY A 85 -16.37 21.29 30.93
CA GLY A 85 -17.13 21.40 29.69
C GLY A 85 -16.44 22.31 28.67
N ALA A 86 -15.98 23.49 29.09
CA ALA A 86 -15.28 24.44 28.22
C ALA A 86 -13.95 23.89 27.70
N THR A 87 -13.14 23.28 28.57
CA THR A 87 -11.88 22.63 28.17
C THR A 87 -12.13 21.49 27.19
N THR A 88 -13.14 20.66 27.43
CA THR A 88 -13.50 19.57 26.51
C THR A 88 -13.96 20.11 25.15
N ALA A 89 -14.81 21.14 25.14
CA ALA A 89 -15.29 21.78 23.91
C ALA A 89 -14.16 22.40 23.07
N LEU A 90 -13.16 23.00 23.73
CA LEU A 90 -11.99 23.59 23.07
C LEU A 90 -10.96 22.53 22.62
N ALA A 91 -10.77 21.47 23.41
CA ALA A 91 -9.82 20.41 23.10
C ALA A 91 -10.35 19.44 22.03
N ALA A 92 -11.65 19.18 21.98
CA ALA A 92 -12.27 18.24 21.04
C ALA A 92 -11.88 18.49 19.57
N PRO A 93 -11.95 19.71 18.99
CA PRO A 93 -11.55 19.95 17.60
C PRO A 93 -10.05 19.72 17.37
N VAL A 94 -9.21 20.09 18.35
CA VAL A 94 -7.75 19.90 18.26
C VAL A 94 -7.40 18.41 18.30
N VAL A 95 -7.99 17.66 19.22
CA VAL A 95 -7.79 16.21 19.35
C VAL A 95 -8.31 15.48 18.12
N THR A 96 -9.50 15.83 17.62
CA THR A 96 -10.03 15.19 16.39
C THR A 96 -9.24 15.57 15.14
N ALA A 97 -8.77 16.81 15.01
CA ALA A 97 -7.90 17.22 13.91
C ALA A 97 -6.53 16.51 13.98
N GLY A 98 -5.93 16.46 15.17
CA GLY A 98 -4.68 15.73 15.42
C GLY A 98 -4.81 14.25 15.12
N TYR A 99 -5.85 13.60 15.64
CA TYR A 99 -6.16 12.20 15.35
C TYR A 99 -6.31 11.97 13.85
N ARG A 100 -7.12 12.78 13.15
CA ARG A 100 -7.28 12.67 11.70
C ARG A 100 -5.98 12.89 10.93
N TRP A 101 -5.08 13.73 11.43
CA TRP A 101 -3.79 13.96 10.78
C TRP A 101 -2.82 12.81 11.01
N PHE A 102 -2.71 12.29 12.22
CA PHE A 102 -1.86 11.13 12.55
C PHE A 102 -2.40 9.80 12.01
N SER A 103 -3.72 9.65 11.90
CA SER A 103 -4.35 8.48 11.25
C SER A 103 -4.27 8.52 9.73
N ARG A 104 -3.78 9.61 9.11
CA ARG A 104 -3.40 9.56 7.69
C ARG A 104 -2.11 8.75 7.59
N ASN A 105 -2.23 7.51 7.10
CA ASN A 105 -1.09 6.66 6.79
C ASN A 105 -0.13 7.38 5.83
N PRO A 106 0.97 7.98 6.32
CA PRO A 106 1.90 8.70 5.49
C PRO A 106 2.72 7.66 4.73
N GLY A 107 2.46 7.51 3.44
CA GLY A 107 3.19 6.55 2.59
C GLY A 107 2.32 5.78 1.62
N LEU A 108 1.00 5.81 1.75
CA LEU A 108 0.10 5.26 0.74
C LEU A 108 -0.27 6.34 -0.29
N ALA A 109 -0.22 5.96 -1.56
CA ALA A 109 -0.64 6.81 -2.66
C ALA A 109 -2.11 7.19 -2.50
N GLY A 110 -2.41 8.49 -2.61
CA GLY A 110 -3.78 8.97 -2.66
C GLY A 110 -4.36 8.84 -4.07
N LEU A 111 -5.68 9.03 -4.20
CA LEU A 111 -6.35 9.04 -5.50
C LEU A 111 -5.74 10.08 -6.48
N ARG A 112 -5.14 11.16 -5.95
CA ARG A 112 -4.44 12.18 -6.76
C ARG A 112 -3.19 11.61 -7.44
N ASP A 113 -2.45 10.78 -6.74
CA ASP A 113 -1.23 10.13 -7.25
C ASP A 113 -1.59 9.00 -8.22
N LEU A 114 -2.72 8.33 -7.98
CA LEU A 114 -3.25 7.24 -8.80
C LEU A 114 -4.10 7.71 -9.99
N ARG A 115 -4.17 9.03 -10.27
CA ARG A 115 -5.02 9.60 -11.34
C ARG A 115 -4.80 8.93 -12.70
N GLY A 116 -3.56 8.56 -13.02
CA GLY A 116 -3.22 7.86 -14.26
C GLY A 116 -3.92 6.50 -14.41
N LEU A 117 -4.13 5.81 -13.29
CA LEU A 117 -4.76 4.49 -13.26
C LEU A 117 -6.29 4.55 -13.16
N THR A 118 -6.87 5.71 -12.81
CA THR A 118 -8.33 5.85 -12.76
C THR A 118 -8.96 5.64 -14.15
N PRO A 119 -10.28 5.35 -14.25
CA PRO A 119 -10.90 5.05 -15.55
C PRO A 119 -10.73 6.16 -16.59
N ARG A 120 -10.73 7.43 -16.14
CA ARG A 120 -10.46 8.59 -17.01
C ARG A 120 -9.00 8.66 -17.47
N GLY A 121 -8.06 8.37 -16.56
CA GLY A 121 -6.62 8.33 -16.86
C GLY A 121 -6.30 7.20 -17.85
N ALA A 122 -6.72 5.98 -17.52
CA ALA A 122 -6.56 4.81 -18.37
C ALA A 122 -7.19 5.00 -19.76
N ALA A 123 -8.41 5.55 -19.83
CA ALA A 123 -9.07 5.83 -21.11
C ALA A 123 -8.34 6.89 -21.96
N LYS A 124 -7.66 7.85 -21.33
CA LYS A 124 -6.82 8.83 -22.05
C LYS A 124 -5.60 8.14 -22.66
N VAL A 125 -4.92 7.30 -21.88
CA VAL A 125 -3.74 6.54 -22.36
C VAL A 125 -4.14 5.56 -23.47
N ALA A 126 -5.24 4.83 -23.30
CA ALA A 126 -5.74 3.90 -24.31
C ALA A 126 -6.03 4.58 -25.66
N ARG A 127 -6.61 5.80 -25.67
CA ARG A 127 -6.81 6.57 -26.91
C ARG A 127 -5.50 6.98 -27.58
N ARG A 128 -4.49 7.32 -26.79
CA ARG A 128 -3.15 7.65 -27.29
C ARG A 128 -2.50 6.43 -27.94
N LEU A 129 -2.59 5.27 -27.29
CA LEU A 129 -1.94 4.04 -27.72
C LEU A 129 -2.65 3.34 -28.89
N ARG A 130 -3.97 3.49 -28.99
CA ARG A 130 -4.79 2.76 -29.96
C ARG A 130 -5.58 3.75 -30.81
N PRO A 131 -5.08 4.11 -32.02
CA PRO A 131 -5.77 5.04 -32.92
C PRO A 131 -7.22 4.66 -33.22
N SER A 132 -7.54 3.35 -33.23
CA SER A 132 -8.90 2.83 -33.41
C SER A 132 -9.88 3.23 -32.31
N LEU A 133 -9.39 3.71 -31.15
CA LEU A 133 -10.21 4.19 -30.03
C LEU A 133 -10.34 5.71 -29.98
N SER A 134 -9.66 6.47 -30.85
CA SER A 134 -9.59 7.93 -30.79
C SER A 134 -10.96 8.63 -30.80
N GLY A 135 -11.90 8.13 -31.60
CA GLY A 135 -13.26 8.64 -31.70
C GLY A 135 -14.27 8.02 -30.71
N ALA A 136 -13.85 7.05 -29.88
CA ALA A 136 -14.76 6.37 -28.97
C ALA A 136 -15.11 7.27 -27.77
N LYS A 137 -16.41 7.57 -27.59
CA LYS A 137 -16.90 8.36 -26.45
C LYS A 137 -16.70 7.63 -25.12
N ASN A 138 -17.00 6.33 -25.11
CA ASN A 138 -16.82 5.44 -23.97
C ASN A 138 -15.93 4.26 -24.39
N ILE A 139 -14.84 4.04 -23.66
CA ILE A 139 -13.92 2.92 -23.90
C ILE A 139 -14.32 1.79 -22.94
N PRO A 140 -14.59 0.57 -23.43
CA PRO A 140 -14.83 -0.57 -22.56
C PRO A 140 -13.65 -0.76 -21.59
N PRO A 141 -13.89 -1.07 -20.30
CA PRO A 141 -12.82 -1.12 -19.30
C PRO A 141 -11.64 -2.00 -19.69
N ASP A 142 -11.89 -3.19 -20.24
CA ASP A 142 -10.82 -4.11 -20.69
C ASP A 142 -10.02 -3.60 -21.90
N GLN A 143 -10.57 -2.65 -22.66
CA GLN A 143 -9.83 -1.98 -23.72
C GLN A 143 -8.99 -0.80 -23.20
N ALA A 144 -9.31 -0.28 -22.02
CA ALA A 144 -8.60 0.83 -21.40
C ALA A 144 -7.33 0.37 -20.65
N GLY A 145 -7.31 -0.88 -20.17
CA GLY A 145 -6.18 -1.42 -19.42
C GLY A 145 -6.55 -2.64 -18.58
N MET A 146 -5.59 -3.16 -17.84
CA MET A 146 -5.78 -4.30 -16.94
C MET A 146 -6.19 -3.81 -15.54
N LEU A 147 -7.22 -4.41 -14.95
CA LEU A 147 -7.62 -4.17 -13.56
C LEU A 147 -6.49 -4.58 -12.60
N ILE A 148 -6.00 -3.62 -11.82
CA ILE A 148 -4.95 -3.82 -10.81
C ILE A 148 -5.53 -3.81 -9.40
N GLY A 149 -6.61 -3.06 -9.18
CA GLY A 149 -7.29 -3.00 -7.89
C GLY A 149 -8.30 -1.86 -7.81
N GLU A 150 -8.61 -1.44 -6.58
CA GLU A 150 -9.58 -0.40 -6.28
C GLU A 150 -9.04 0.52 -5.18
N HIS A 151 -9.37 1.81 -5.26
CA HIS A 151 -9.13 2.77 -4.19
C HIS A 151 -10.40 3.59 -3.93
N ASN A 152 -11.01 3.40 -2.75
CA ASN A 152 -12.23 4.10 -2.32
C ASN A 152 -13.38 4.04 -3.35
N GLY A 153 -13.71 2.86 -3.88
CA GLY A 153 -14.76 2.70 -4.88
C GLY A 153 -14.33 3.05 -6.32
N VAL A 154 -13.10 3.53 -6.52
CA VAL A 154 -12.58 3.86 -7.85
C VAL A 154 -11.70 2.73 -8.35
N GLU A 155 -12.13 2.11 -9.45
CA GLU A 155 -11.37 1.08 -10.14
C GLU A 155 -10.05 1.64 -10.70
N LEU A 156 -8.96 0.92 -10.48
CA LEU A 156 -7.62 1.27 -10.96
C LEU A 156 -7.17 0.29 -12.02
N ARG A 157 -6.88 0.80 -13.21
CA ARG A 157 -6.40 0.05 -14.36
C ARG A 157 -5.03 0.54 -14.80
N GLY A 158 -4.09 -0.38 -14.90
CA GLY A 158 -2.82 -0.11 -15.53
C GLY A 158 -2.94 -0.22 -17.06
N SER A 159 -2.17 0.58 -17.77
CA SER A 159 -2.14 0.62 -19.22
C SER A 159 -1.62 -0.69 -19.82
N TRP A 160 -1.92 -0.93 -21.09
CA TRP A 160 -1.34 -2.03 -21.87
C TRP A 160 0.14 -1.83 -22.20
N GLU A 161 0.69 -0.63 -22.01
CA GLU A 161 2.14 -0.35 -22.12
C GLU A 161 2.89 -0.45 -20.77
N ASP A 162 2.16 -0.55 -19.65
CA ASP A 162 2.76 -0.60 -18.33
C ASP A 162 3.37 -1.98 -18.06
N VAL A 163 4.48 -1.98 -17.31
CA VAL A 163 5.18 -3.21 -16.90
C VAL A 163 4.81 -3.54 -15.46
N TYR A 164 4.40 -4.79 -15.21
CA TYR A 164 3.98 -5.27 -13.90
C TYR A 164 4.96 -6.27 -13.31
N LEU A 165 5.30 -6.09 -12.04
CA LEU A 165 5.99 -7.09 -11.22
C LEU A 165 5.02 -7.64 -10.17
N ALA A 166 4.63 -8.90 -10.33
CA ALA A 166 3.77 -9.60 -9.38
C ALA A 166 4.59 -10.52 -8.47
N LEU A 167 4.76 -10.11 -7.21
CA LEU A 167 5.39 -10.93 -6.18
C LEU A 167 4.33 -11.77 -5.47
N MET A 168 4.31 -13.07 -5.77
CA MET A 168 3.29 -13.98 -5.27
C MET A 168 3.93 -15.28 -4.77
N ALA A 169 3.49 -15.76 -3.61
CA ALA A 169 3.93 -17.05 -3.08
C ALA A 169 3.43 -18.21 -3.95
N PRO A 170 4.09 -19.39 -3.93
CA PRO A 170 3.58 -20.59 -4.57
C PRO A 170 2.13 -20.89 -4.14
N ARG A 171 1.30 -21.36 -5.07
CA ARG A 171 -0.14 -21.66 -4.87
C ARG A 171 -1.04 -20.46 -4.54
N SER A 172 -0.56 -19.22 -4.66
CA SER A 172 -1.40 -18.00 -4.45
C SER A 172 -2.27 -17.62 -5.66
N GLY A 173 -2.47 -18.54 -6.61
CA GLY A 173 -3.31 -18.29 -7.78
C GLY A 173 -2.72 -17.33 -8.82
N LYS A 174 -1.39 -17.15 -8.92
CA LYS A 174 -0.74 -16.26 -9.91
C LYS A 174 -1.28 -16.44 -11.33
N THR A 175 -1.45 -17.69 -11.77
CA THR A 175 -1.94 -17.99 -13.11
C THR A 175 -3.38 -17.51 -13.29
N THR A 176 -4.28 -17.91 -12.39
CA THR A 176 -5.72 -17.61 -12.47
C THR A 176 -6.04 -16.14 -12.22
N ALA A 177 -5.35 -15.50 -11.27
CA ALA A 177 -5.65 -14.13 -10.84
C ALA A 177 -5.04 -13.07 -11.76
N LEU A 178 -3.90 -13.35 -12.41
CA LEU A 178 -3.15 -12.36 -13.18
C LEU A 178 -2.87 -12.82 -14.61
N VAL A 179 -2.17 -13.95 -14.79
CA VAL A 179 -1.67 -14.37 -16.11
C VAL A 179 -2.80 -14.64 -17.10
N ALA A 180 -3.77 -15.47 -16.71
CA ALA A 180 -4.89 -15.82 -17.59
C ALA A 180 -5.78 -14.61 -17.91
N PRO A 181 -6.22 -13.77 -16.95
CA PRO A 181 -6.97 -12.56 -17.25
C PRO A 181 -6.23 -11.61 -18.19
N MET A 182 -4.92 -11.39 -17.97
CA MET A 182 -4.11 -10.55 -18.85
C MET A 182 -4.05 -11.09 -20.28
N ALA A 183 -3.77 -12.38 -20.44
CA ALA A 183 -3.70 -13.00 -21.76
C ALA A 183 -5.05 -12.97 -22.48
N ILE A 184 -6.14 -13.34 -21.80
CA ILE A 184 -7.50 -13.41 -22.37
C ILE A 184 -7.99 -12.02 -22.80
N ARG A 185 -7.73 -10.99 -21.98
CA ARG A 185 -8.22 -9.62 -22.22
C ARG A 185 -7.30 -8.79 -23.09
N ALA A 186 -6.07 -9.24 -23.36
CA ALA A 186 -5.12 -8.53 -24.20
C ALA A 186 -5.72 -8.18 -25.57
N PRO A 187 -5.69 -6.90 -25.98
CA PRO A 187 -6.33 -6.44 -27.21
C PRO A 187 -5.60 -6.87 -28.49
N GLY A 188 -4.39 -7.41 -28.37
CA GLY A 188 -3.54 -7.81 -29.49
C GLY A 188 -2.91 -9.18 -29.29
N ALA A 189 -1.80 -9.43 -29.99
CA ALA A 189 -1.00 -10.64 -29.85
C ALA A 189 -0.43 -10.78 -28.42
N VAL A 190 -0.25 -12.02 -27.97
CA VAL A 190 0.27 -12.35 -26.64
C VAL A 190 1.37 -13.38 -26.80
N LEU A 191 2.55 -13.09 -26.25
CA LEU A 191 3.58 -14.09 -25.99
C LEU A 191 3.49 -14.50 -24.53
N LEU A 192 3.21 -15.77 -24.28
CA LEU A 192 3.03 -16.32 -22.94
C LEU A 192 4.03 -17.46 -22.71
N THR A 193 4.91 -17.31 -21.74
CA THR A 193 5.85 -18.35 -21.34
C THR A 193 5.45 -18.92 -19.97
N SER A 194 5.45 -20.24 -19.85
CA SER A 194 5.12 -20.94 -18.61
C SER A 194 5.89 -22.24 -18.51
N ARG A 195 6.22 -22.65 -17.28
CA ARG A 195 6.80 -23.97 -16.97
C ARG A 195 5.73 -25.02 -16.61
N LYS A 196 4.46 -24.65 -16.71
CA LYS A 196 3.30 -25.46 -16.34
C LYS A 196 2.20 -25.30 -17.37
N SER A 197 1.40 -26.35 -17.53
CA SER A 197 0.30 -26.40 -18.50
C SER A 197 -0.92 -25.56 -18.12
N ASP A 198 -1.06 -25.12 -16.87
CA ASP A 198 -2.21 -24.36 -16.34
C ASP A 198 -2.47 -23.06 -17.12
N ALA A 199 -1.43 -22.32 -17.47
CA ALA A 199 -1.57 -21.08 -18.23
C ALA A 199 -2.06 -21.35 -19.66
N TYR A 200 -1.55 -22.42 -20.30
CA TYR A 200 -1.98 -22.84 -21.64
C TYR A 200 -3.44 -23.28 -21.63
N THR A 201 -3.80 -24.25 -20.78
CA THR A 201 -5.16 -24.82 -20.75
C THR A 201 -6.23 -23.78 -20.42
N THR A 202 -5.92 -22.82 -19.54
CA THR A 202 -6.86 -21.76 -19.18
C THR A 202 -7.06 -20.73 -20.30
N THR A 203 -6.04 -20.49 -21.13
CA THR A 203 -6.06 -19.41 -22.13
C THR A 203 -6.30 -19.90 -23.55
N TRP A 204 -6.14 -21.19 -23.84
CA TRP A 204 -6.26 -21.77 -25.17
C TRP A 204 -7.59 -21.42 -25.85
N ALA A 205 -8.73 -21.91 -25.33
CA ALA A 205 -10.04 -21.70 -25.95
C ALA A 205 -10.39 -20.22 -26.21
N PRO A 206 -10.30 -19.30 -25.22
CA PRO A 206 -10.64 -17.89 -25.43
C PRO A 206 -9.69 -17.14 -26.36
N ARG A 207 -8.46 -17.63 -26.56
CA ARG A 207 -7.48 -17.04 -27.49
C ARG A 207 -7.59 -17.62 -28.89
N SER A 208 -7.79 -18.93 -29.02
CA SER A 208 -8.07 -19.59 -30.30
C SER A 208 -9.35 -19.05 -30.96
N ALA A 209 -10.32 -18.59 -30.17
CA ALA A 209 -11.51 -17.91 -30.68
C ALA A 209 -11.24 -16.52 -31.27
N ARG A 210 -10.09 -15.90 -30.98
CA ARG A 210 -9.72 -14.54 -31.44
C ARG A 210 -8.70 -14.53 -32.56
N GLY A 211 -7.94 -15.60 -32.73
CA GLY A 211 -6.88 -15.67 -33.72
C GLY A 211 -6.14 -16.98 -33.66
N HIS A 212 -5.10 -17.09 -34.49
CA HIS A 212 -4.25 -18.26 -34.53
C HIS A 212 -3.32 -18.32 -33.30
N LEU A 213 -3.06 -19.54 -32.84
CA LEU A 213 -2.28 -19.81 -31.64
C LEU A 213 -1.14 -20.76 -32.03
N TRP A 214 0.09 -20.29 -31.85
CA TRP A 214 1.30 -21.09 -32.02
C TRP A 214 1.73 -21.68 -30.68
N VAL A 215 2.08 -22.96 -30.66
CA VAL A 215 2.58 -23.65 -29.48
C VAL A 215 4.04 -24.03 -29.68
N PHE A 216 4.88 -23.67 -28.72
CA PHE A 216 6.25 -24.16 -28.59
C PHE A 216 6.39 -24.94 -27.28
N ASP A 217 6.33 -26.26 -27.35
CA ASP A 217 6.41 -27.13 -26.18
C ASP A 217 7.40 -28.28 -26.42
N PRO A 218 8.71 -27.97 -26.53
CA PRO A 218 9.74 -28.96 -26.84
C PRO A 218 9.88 -30.03 -25.76
N GLN A 219 9.36 -29.78 -24.55
CA GLN A 219 9.38 -30.73 -23.42
C GLN A 219 8.06 -31.48 -23.26
N GLN A 220 7.05 -31.20 -24.11
CA GLN A 220 5.72 -31.82 -24.04
C GLN A 220 5.05 -31.68 -22.65
N ILE A 221 5.22 -30.54 -21.99
CA ILE A 221 4.60 -30.25 -20.67
C ILE A 221 3.08 -30.11 -20.78
N CYS A 222 2.61 -29.53 -21.88
CA CYS A 222 1.19 -29.32 -22.16
C CYS A 222 0.57 -30.47 -22.95
N HIS A 223 1.39 -31.37 -23.52
CA HIS A 223 0.96 -32.40 -24.47
C HIS A 223 0.11 -31.85 -25.62
N ALA A 224 0.41 -30.62 -26.03
CA ALA A 224 -0.24 -29.97 -27.16
C ALA A 224 0.54 -30.27 -28.44
N ASP A 225 -0.18 -30.35 -29.56
CA ASP A 225 0.43 -30.47 -30.88
C ASP A 225 1.28 -29.21 -31.14
N GLN A 226 2.59 -29.42 -31.30
CA GLN A 226 3.52 -28.34 -31.61
C GLN A 226 3.46 -28.04 -33.11
N ASP A 227 3.03 -26.83 -33.44
CA ASP A 227 2.84 -26.34 -34.81
C ASP A 227 3.84 -25.24 -35.20
N TRP A 228 4.69 -24.83 -34.26
CA TRP A 228 5.69 -23.79 -34.43
C TRP A 228 7.04 -24.17 -33.80
N TRP A 229 8.11 -23.72 -34.43
CA TRP A 229 9.48 -23.92 -33.98
C TRP A 229 10.26 -22.63 -34.07
N TRP A 230 11.17 -22.45 -33.12
CA TRP A 230 12.15 -21.37 -33.16
C TRP A 230 13.54 -21.94 -33.43
N ASP A 231 14.17 -21.47 -34.51
CA ASP A 231 15.59 -21.69 -34.74
C ASP A 231 16.40 -20.62 -33.99
N LEU A 232 16.97 -21.01 -32.85
CA LEU A 232 17.83 -20.13 -32.04
C LEU A 232 19.15 -19.81 -32.74
N LEU A 233 19.62 -20.67 -33.66
CA LEU A 233 20.90 -20.52 -34.34
C LEU A 233 20.79 -19.68 -35.61
N ALA A 234 19.58 -19.28 -36.01
CA ALA A 234 19.35 -18.42 -37.17
C ALA A 234 20.14 -17.10 -37.09
N GLU A 235 20.40 -16.59 -35.89
CA GLU A 235 21.24 -15.39 -35.69
C GLU A 235 22.75 -15.68 -35.71
N ALA A 236 23.18 -16.92 -35.52
CA ALA A 236 24.59 -17.31 -35.39
C ALA A 236 25.32 -17.50 -36.74
N ILE A 237 24.73 -17.02 -37.84
CA ILE A 237 25.31 -17.10 -39.18
C ILE A 237 26.46 -16.09 -39.42
N THR A 238 26.58 -15.08 -38.56
CA THR A 238 27.70 -14.13 -38.55
C THR A 238 28.45 -14.20 -37.22
N VAL A 239 29.71 -13.75 -37.21
CA VAL A 239 30.51 -13.70 -35.97
C VAL A 239 29.85 -12.76 -34.94
N GLU A 240 29.32 -11.62 -35.39
CA GLU A 240 28.61 -10.66 -34.55
C GLU A 240 27.32 -11.26 -33.99
N GLY A 241 26.54 -11.93 -34.83
CA GLY A 241 25.29 -12.57 -34.42
C GLY A 241 25.52 -13.74 -33.46
N ALA A 242 26.53 -14.56 -33.72
CA ALA A 242 26.96 -15.62 -32.80
C ALA A 242 27.41 -15.05 -31.45
N ARG A 243 28.18 -13.94 -31.43
CA ARG A 243 28.59 -13.25 -30.20
C ARG A 243 27.41 -12.63 -29.44
N ARG A 244 26.42 -12.10 -30.16
CA ARG A 244 25.20 -11.56 -29.54
C ARG A 244 24.39 -12.68 -28.88
N LEU A 245 24.18 -13.79 -29.61
CA LEU A 245 23.47 -14.96 -29.13
C LEU A 245 24.17 -15.57 -27.90
N SER A 246 25.50 -15.76 -27.94
CA SER A 246 26.26 -16.26 -26.80
C SER A 246 26.14 -15.35 -25.58
N GLY A 247 26.12 -14.02 -25.79
CA GLY A 247 25.91 -13.04 -24.73
C GLY A 247 24.62 -13.26 -23.93
N HIS A 248 23.52 -13.59 -24.61
CA HIS A 248 22.25 -13.91 -23.94
C HIS A 248 22.35 -15.16 -23.07
N PHE A 249 22.97 -16.24 -23.59
CA PHE A 249 23.17 -17.48 -22.81
C PHE A 249 24.05 -17.25 -21.59
N ILE A 250 25.15 -16.50 -21.73
CA ILE A 250 26.07 -16.21 -20.63
C ILE A 250 25.36 -15.43 -19.52
N ALA A 251 24.56 -14.43 -19.90
CA ALA A 251 23.82 -13.62 -18.94
C ALA A 251 22.82 -14.45 -18.12
N CYS A 252 22.20 -15.47 -18.73
CA CYS A 252 21.22 -16.32 -18.08
C CYS A 252 21.81 -17.52 -17.32
N ALA A 253 22.91 -18.10 -17.81
CA ALA A 253 23.46 -19.36 -17.28
C ALA A 253 24.47 -19.17 -16.13
N PHE A 254 25.16 -18.02 -16.08
CA PHE A 254 26.24 -17.81 -15.12
C PHE A 254 25.96 -16.66 -14.15
N SER A 255 26.29 -16.89 -12.88
CA SER A 255 26.25 -15.86 -11.84
C SER A 255 27.31 -14.77 -12.08
N ALA A 256 27.17 -13.62 -11.43
CA ALA A 256 28.10 -12.51 -11.58
C ALA A 256 29.57 -12.88 -11.32
N SER A 257 29.81 -13.77 -10.35
CA SER A 257 31.14 -14.29 -10.01
C SER A 257 31.69 -15.29 -11.03
N GLU A 258 30.84 -16.05 -11.71
CA GLU A 258 31.27 -17.06 -12.69
C GLU A 258 31.54 -16.45 -14.07
N ARG A 259 30.97 -15.28 -14.34
CA ARG A 259 31.15 -14.59 -15.62
C ARG A 259 32.59 -14.16 -15.90
N SER A 260 33.49 -14.10 -14.91
CA SER A 260 34.91 -13.77 -15.09
C SER A 260 35.79 -14.97 -15.48
N ASN A 261 35.23 -16.18 -15.53
CA ASN A 261 35.96 -17.38 -15.95
C ASN A 261 36.43 -17.24 -17.40
N TYR A 262 37.65 -17.70 -17.70
CA TYR A 262 38.29 -17.61 -19.02
C TYR A 262 37.40 -18.10 -20.15
N TRP A 263 36.72 -19.24 -19.95
CA TRP A 263 35.81 -19.83 -20.93
C TRP A 263 34.60 -18.94 -21.24
N VAL A 264 34.11 -18.20 -20.25
CA VAL A 264 32.97 -17.29 -20.40
C VAL A 264 33.42 -15.97 -21.02
N ALA A 265 34.64 -15.52 -20.71
CA ALA A 265 35.22 -14.30 -21.28
C ALA A 265 35.40 -14.41 -22.81
N GLY A 266 35.87 -15.56 -23.33
CA GLY A 266 36.06 -15.76 -24.77
C GLY A 266 34.77 -15.70 -25.60
N CYS A 267 33.61 -15.86 -24.97
CA CYS A 267 32.30 -15.83 -25.64
C CYS A 267 31.61 -14.46 -25.56
N ARG A 268 32.25 -13.42 -24.99
CA ARG A 268 31.65 -12.09 -24.87
C ARG A 268 31.87 -11.22 -26.12
N PRO A 269 30.93 -10.30 -26.42
CA PRO A 269 31.04 -9.40 -27.57
C PRO A 269 32.10 -8.29 -27.40
N ASP A 270 32.59 -8.04 -26.18
CA ASP A 270 33.49 -6.92 -25.83
C ASP A 270 34.98 -7.27 -25.80
N VAL A 271 35.37 -8.52 -26.03
CA VAL A 271 36.79 -8.89 -26.12
C VAL A 271 37.32 -8.43 -27.49
N PRO A 272 38.30 -7.51 -27.55
CA PRO A 272 38.95 -7.16 -28.80
C PRO A 272 39.50 -8.44 -29.40
N ALA A 273 39.19 -8.72 -30.67
CA ALA A 273 39.79 -9.83 -31.38
C ALA A 273 41.31 -9.74 -31.20
N LEU A 274 41.89 -10.72 -30.50
CA LEU A 274 43.33 -10.86 -30.37
C LEU A 274 43.86 -10.95 -31.82
N ARG A 275 44.60 -9.91 -32.21
CA ARG A 275 45.41 -9.90 -33.42
C ARG A 275 46.55 -10.88 -33.30
#